data_AF-A0A4R3GZL2-F1
#
_entry.id   AF-A0A4R3GZL2-F1
#
_cell.length_a   1.000
_cell.length_b   1.000
_cell.length_c   1.000
_cell.angle_alpha   90.00
_cell.angle_beta   90.00
_cell.angle_gamma   90.00
#
_symmetry.space_group_name_H-M   'P 1'
#
loop_
_entity.id
_entity.type
_entity.pdbx_description
1 polymer ?
#
loop_
_entity_poly.entity_id
_entity_poly.type
_entity_poly.pdbx_seq_one_letter_code
_entity_poly.pdbx_strand_id
1 'polypeptide(L)' 'MGYAAFGNLSSIKDGDAEKEWEGMFQELLTDNETVIATLRDAFKAADDAGDEATADLYTQRLAAHEKHAWMIRSTLGGK' A
#
# COMPACT_ATOMS: atom_id res chain seq x y z
N MET A 1 22.15 0.00 7.49
CA MET A 1 21.25 0.91 6.75
C MET A 1 20.13 1.28 7.70
N GLY A 2 19.94 2.57 8.01
CA GLY A 2 18.97 3.03 9.02
C GLY A 2 17.60 3.37 8.43
N TYR A 3 16.59 3.55 9.28
CA TYR A 3 15.21 3.88 8.90
C TYR A 3 15.08 5.06 7.92
N ALA A 4 15.98 6.05 7.99
CA ALA A 4 16.03 7.17 7.06
C ALA A 4 16.23 6.77 5.58
N ALA A 5 16.95 5.68 5.31
CA ALA A 5 17.14 5.20 3.94
C ALA A 5 15.83 4.66 3.33
N PHE A 6 14.98 4.02 4.15
CA PHE A 6 13.66 3.57 3.72
C PHE A 6 12.71 4.75 3.51
N GLY A 7 12.73 5.74 4.40
CA GLY A 7 11.91 6.95 4.25
C GLY A 7 12.19 7.73 2.95
N ASN A 8 13.45 7.77 2.51
CA ASN A 8 13.83 8.42 1.24
C ASN A 8 13.34 7.69 -0.01
N LEU A 9 13.07 6.38 0.08
CA LEU A 9 12.60 5.56 -1.04
C LEU A 9 11.07 5.37 -1.02
N SER A 10 10.42 5.73 0.09
CA SER A 10 8.99 5.54 0.29
C SER A 10 8.17 6.68 -0.30
N SER A 11 7.11 6.33 -1.02
CA SER A 11 6.04 7.26 -1.40
C SER A 11 5.04 7.51 -0.25
N ILE A 12 5.10 6.71 0.81
CA ILE A 12 4.27 6.84 2.02
C ILE A 12 5.02 7.66 3.06
N LYS A 13 4.31 8.60 3.69
CA LYS A 13 4.85 9.47 4.75
C LYS A 13 4.57 8.89 6.14
N ASP A 14 5.31 9.37 7.12
CA ASP A 14 5.01 9.05 8.51
C ASP A 14 3.62 9.61 8.87
N GLY A 15 2.81 8.79 9.55
CA GLY A 15 1.46 9.17 9.96
C GLY A 15 1.46 10.24 11.06
N ASP A 16 0.35 10.96 11.17
CA ASP A 16 0.17 12.00 12.17
C ASP A 16 -0.63 11.49 13.37
N ALA A 17 0.03 11.35 14.51
CA ALA A 17 -0.56 10.84 15.75
C ALA A 17 -1.56 11.81 16.40
N GLU A 18 -1.60 13.07 15.98
CA GLU A 18 -2.52 14.08 16.52
C GLU A 18 -3.88 14.08 15.80
N LYS A 19 -4.05 13.27 14.75
CA LYS A 19 -5.33 13.15 14.03
C LYS A 19 -6.36 12.38 14.84
N GLU A 20 -7.63 12.77 14.70
CA GLU A 20 -8.75 11.92 15.12
C GLU A 20 -8.75 10.60 14.34
N TRP A 21 -9.38 9.58 14.92
CA TRP A 21 -9.32 8.21 14.41
C TRP A 21 -9.80 8.11 12.94
N GLU A 22 -10.80 8.90 12.52
CA GLU A 22 -11.25 8.94 11.13
C GLU A 22 -10.13 9.42 10.20
N GLY A 23 -9.39 10.44 10.62
CA GLY A 23 -8.26 11.00 9.87
C GLY A 23 -7.12 10.00 9.74
N MET A 24 -6.80 9.28 10.82
CA MET A 24 -5.81 8.20 10.79
C MET A 24 -6.21 7.08 9.82
N PHE A 25 -7.50 6.71 9.80
CA PHE A 25 -8.02 5.68 8.89
C PHE A 25 -8.05 6.16 7.43
N GLN A 26 -8.33 7.43 7.17
CA GLN A 26 -8.24 8.01 5.84
C GLN A 26 -6.80 8.02 5.29
N GLU A 27 -5.81 8.35 6.13
CA GLU A 27 -4.40 8.20 5.77
C GLU A 27 -4.06 6.75 5.47
N LEU A 28 -4.41 5.83 6.37
CA LEU A 28 -4.14 4.41 6.19
C LEU A 28 -4.79 3.82 4.92
N LEU A 29 -5.98 4.31 4.56
CA LEU A 29 -6.63 3.95 3.29
C LEU A 29 -5.77 4.40 2.10
N THR A 30 -5.37 5.68 2.11
CA THR A 30 -4.56 6.29 1.05
C THR A 30 -3.20 5.58 0.90
N ASP A 31 -2.62 5.17 2.01
CA ASP A 31 -1.36 4.43 2.02
C ASP A 31 -1.51 3.03 1.40
N ASN A 32 -2.60 2.31 1.71
CA ASN A 32 -2.88 1.02 1.06
C ASN A 32 -3.11 1.20 -0.45
N GLU A 33 -3.82 2.26 -0.86
CA GLU A 33 -4.00 2.60 -2.28
C GLU A 33 -2.67 2.92 -2.99
N THR A 34 -1.75 3.60 -2.29
CA THR A 34 -0.40 3.89 -2.78
C THR A 34 0.42 2.61 -2.99
N VAL A 35 0.35 1.65 -2.06
CA VAL A 35 1.00 0.34 -2.22
C VAL A 35 0.38 -0.43 -3.40
N ILE A 36 -0.95 -0.44 -3.52
CA ILE A 36 -1.66 -1.09 -4.63
C ILE A 36 -1.18 -0.54 -5.98
N ALA A 37 -1.11 0.78 -6.13
CA ALA A 37 -0.60 1.41 -7.35
C ALA A 37 0.86 1.02 -7.63
N THR A 38 1.71 1.07 -6.60
CA THR A 38 3.13 0.70 -6.71
C THR A 38 3.32 -0.75 -7.14
N LEU A 39 2.55 -1.69 -6.57
CA LEU A 39 2.58 -3.10 -6.96
C LEU A 39 2.14 -3.31 -8.41
N ARG A 40 1.07 -2.62 -8.86
CA ARG A 40 0.59 -2.68 -10.25
C ARG A 40 1.63 -2.20 -11.25
N ASP A 41 2.44 -1.20 -10.89
CA ASP A 41 3.57 -0.77 -11.72
C ASP A 41 4.74 -1.75 -11.65
N ALA A 42 5.05 -2.29 -10.48
CA ALA A 42 6.14 -3.26 -10.28
C ALA A 42 5.92 -4.57 -11.05
N PHE A 43 4.66 -4.97 -11.30
CA PHE A 43 4.33 -6.12 -12.14
C PHE A 43 4.97 -6.06 -13.53
N LYS A 44 5.08 -4.87 -14.14
CA LYS A 44 5.72 -4.70 -15.45
C LYS A 44 7.17 -5.17 -15.43
N ALA A 45 7.91 -4.82 -14.37
CA ALA A 45 9.31 -5.21 -14.23
C ALA A 45 9.48 -6.74 -14.01
N ALA A 46 8.56 -7.37 -13.28
CA ALA A 46 8.57 -8.83 -13.09
C ALA A 46 8.25 -9.57 -14.40
N ASP A 47 7.26 -9.08 -15.15
CA ASP A 47 6.85 -9.63 -16.45
C ASP A 47 7.95 -9.48 -17.50
N ASP A 48 8.56 -8.29 -17.62
CA ASP A 48 9.67 -8.02 -18.53
C ASP A 48 10.90 -8.91 -18.23
N ALA A 49 11.10 -9.30 -16.96
CA ALA A 49 12.17 -10.19 -16.54
C ALA A 49 11.81 -11.68 -16.63
N GLY A 50 10.55 -12.04 -16.91
CA GLY A 50 10.06 -13.41 -16.84
C GLY A 50 10.12 -14.03 -15.44
N ASP A 51 10.02 -13.21 -14.38
CA ASP A 51 10.10 -13.66 -12.99
C ASP A 51 8.70 -13.97 -12.43
N GLU A 52 8.23 -15.19 -12.70
CA GLU A 52 6.92 -15.68 -12.26
C GLU A 52 6.77 -15.72 -10.73
N ALA A 53 7.85 -15.98 -10.00
CA ALA A 53 7.81 -16.07 -8.53
C ALA A 53 7.58 -14.69 -7.91
N THR A 54 8.25 -13.66 -8.44
CA THR A 54 8.02 -12.27 -8.02
C THR A 54 6.62 -11.79 -8.42
N ALA A 55 6.14 -12.14 -9.61
CA ALA A 55 4.78 -11.81 -10.04
C ALA A 55 3.70 -12.45 -9.13
N ASP A 56 3.86 -13.72 -8.74
CA ASP A 56 2.95 -14.37 -7.79
C ASP A 56 3.00 -13.70 -6.41
N LEU A 57 4.20 -13.36 -5.91
CA LEU A 57 4.35 -12.61 -4.66
C LEU A 57 3.58 -11.28 -4.71
N TYR A 58 3.69 -10.53 -5.81
CA TYR A 58 2.96 -9.28 -5.98
C TYR A 58 1.45 -9.51 -6.02
N THR A 59 0.98 -10.60 -6.63
CA THR A 59 -0.44 -10.97 -6.67
C THR A 59 -1.00 -11.14 -5.25
N GLN A 60 -0.30 -11.90 -4.41
CA GLN A 60 -0.70 -12.12 -3.03
C GLN A 60 -0.71 -10.82 -2.22
N ARG A 61 0.28 -9.95 -2.42
CA ARG A 61 0.36 -8.65 -1.73
C ARG A 61 -0.73 -7.69 -2.18
N LEU A 62 -1.01 -7.64 -3.47
CA LEU A 62 -2.08 -6.83 -4.04
C LEU A 62 -3.44 -7.19 -3.42
N ALA A 63 -3.76 -8.49 -3.39
CA ALA A 63 -5.00 -8.98 -2.78
C ALA A 63 -5.14 -8.61 -1.30
N ALA A 64 -4.04 -8.68 -0.54
CA ALA A 64 -4.03 -8.30 0.88
C ALA A 64 -4.32 -6.80 1.08
N HIS A 65 -3.64 -5.93 0.32
CA HIS A 65 -3.85 -4.48 0.42
C HIS A 65 -5.23 -4.04 -0.08
N GLU A 66 -5.76 -4.66 -1.15
CA GLU A 66 -7.12 -4.39 -1.62
C GLU A 66 -8.17 -4.77 -0.59
N LYS A 67 -7.98 -5.91 0.10
CA LYS A 67 -8.85 -6.32 1.21
C LYS A 67 -8.80 -5.33 2.37
N HIS A 68 -7.61 -4.85 2.75
CA HIS A 68 -7.49 -3.85 3.81
C HIS A 68 -8.15 -2.52 3.42
N ALA A 69 -7.94 -2.03 2.20
CA ALA A 69 -8.59 -0.83 1.69
C ALA A 69 -10.12 -0.96 1.72
N TRP A 70 -10.66 -2.11 1.29
CA TRP A 70 -12.10 -2.38 1.38
C TRP A 70 -12.63 -2.35 2.82
N MET A 71 -11.93 -3.00 3.75
CA MET A 71 -12.32 -3.00 5.16
C MET A 71 -12.33 -1.59 5.75
N ILE A 72 -11.30 -0.79 5.45
CA ILE A 72 -11.19 0.59 5.93
C ILE A 72 -12.31 1.47 5.36
N ARG A 73 -12.61 1.37 4.05
CA ARG A 73 -13.77 2.08 3.44
C ARG A 73 -15.09 1.70 4.11
N SER A 74 -15.25 0.43 4.49
CA SER A 74 -16.42 -0.04 5.22
C SER A 74 -16.47 0.54 6.63
N THR A 75 -15.34 0.60 7.34
CA THR A 75 -15.22 1.19 8.68
C THR A 75 -15.51 2.70 8.71
N LEU A 76 -15.07 3.44 7.68
CA LEU A 76 -15.35 4.87 7.53
C LEU A 76 -16.83 5.17 7.18
N GLY A 77 -17.69 4.15 7.12
CA GLY A 77 -19.13 4.31 6.95
C GLY A 77 -19.56 4.52 5.50
N GLY A 78 -18.88 3.83 4.56
CA GLY A 78 -19.13 3.90 3.12
C GLY A 78 -20.58 4.17 2.75
N LYS A 79 -20.83 5.37 2.23
CA LYS A 79 -21.94 5.65 1.31
C LYS A 79 -21.45 5.42 -0.11
#